data_AF-A0A5B2YVP4-F1
#
_entry.id   AF-A0A5B2YVP4-F1
#
_cell.length_a   1.000
_cell.length_b   1.000
_cell.length_c   1.000
_cell.angle_alpha   90.00
_cell.angle_beta   90.00
_cell.angle_gamma   90.00
#
_symmetry.space_group_name_H-M   'P 1'
#
loop_
_entity.id
_entity.type
_entity.pdbx_description
1 polymer ?
#
loop_
_entity_poly.entity_id
_entity_poly.type
_entity_poly.pdbx_seq_one_letter_code
_entity_poly.pdbx_strand_id
1 'polypeptide(L)'
;MSSFDNGENYVGKENNVDGIEGRVISKGKSAIDILHNNIVKEKEKALNLKISDIYSVDYEEASEIHINYHLLRIYGLIEKSDTLSRMKAFIENNLDIRSLAAQVAFGQITENTCMDILIGIMKNQRESKVKDRYINFYG
;
A
#
# COMPACT_ATOMS: atom_id res chain seq x y z
N MET A 1 55.44 -15.29 59.87
CA MET A 1 55.43 -15.10 58.41
C MET A 1 54.12 -14.40 58.04
N SER A 2 54.05 -13.13 57.62
CA SER A 2 54.51 -12.51 56.34
C SER A 2 53.81 -13.17 55.14
N SER A 3 53.08 -12.52 54.22
CA SER A 3 52.93 -11.11 53.82
C SER A 3 51.69 -10.93 52.90
N PHE A 4 51.27 -9.67 52.73
CA PHE A 4 50.80 -8.96 51.50
C PHE A 4 51.14 -9.67 50.15
N ASP A 5 50.45 -9.51 49.00
CA ASP A 5 50.01 -8.28 48.32
C ASP A 5 49.18 -8.59 47.03
N ASN A 6 48.61 -7.51 46.46
CA ASN A 6 47.78 -7.26 45.29
C ASN A 6 48.14 -7.91 43.93
N GLY A 7 47.16 -7.89 43.00
CA GLY A 7 47.37 -8.14 41.57
C GLY A 7 46.19 -7.76 40.67
N GLU A 8 45.96 -6.45 40.52
CA GLU A 8 45.48 -5.66 39.37
C GLU A 8 44.46 -6.17 38.32
N ASN A 9 43.55 -5.23 38.00
CA ASN A 9 42.71 -5.09 36.81
C ASN A 9 43.35 -5.50 35.47
N TYR A 10 42.58 -6.17 34.62
CA TYR A 10 42.45 -5.81 33.20
C TYR A 10 40.99 -5.91 32.74
N VAL A 11 40.34 -4.74 32.67
CA VAL A 11 39.24 -4.47 31.76
C VAL A 11 39.78 -4.60 30.34
N GLY A 12 39.16 -5.48 29.53
CA GLY A 12 39.62 -5.80 28.19
C GLY A 12 38.52 -6.33 27.30
N LYS A 13 37.73 -5.39 26.76
CA LYS A 13 37.05 -5.40 25.45
C LYS A 13 35.94 -6.42 25.21
N GLU A 14 34.72 -5.90 25.31
CA GLU A 14 33.78 -5.79 24.18
C GLU A 14 34.02 -6.78 23.04
N ASN A 15 33.16 -7.80 22.98
CA ASN A 15 32.56 -8.21 21.72
C ASN A 15 31.07 -8.41 22.01
N ASN A 16 30.37 -7.27 22.07
CA ASN A 16 28.96 -7.22 21.71
C ASN A 16 28.87 -7.79 20.29
N VAL A 17 28.51 -9.05 20.17
CA VAL A 17 27.95 -9.56 18.91
C VAL A 17 26.49 -9.14 18.90
N ASP A 18 26.29 -7.83 18.87
CA ASP A 18 25.04 -7.20 18.45
C ASP A 18 25.07 -7.12 16.93
N GLY A 19 24.03 -7.68 16.31
CA GLY A 19 23.85 -7.76 14.86
C GLY A 19 24.32 -9.12 14.36
N ILE A 20 23.46 -10.08 14.08
CA ILE A 20 22.44 -10.04 13.03
C ILE A 20 21.33 -11.04 13.42
N GLU A 21 20.53 -10.76 14.44
CA GLU A 21 19.26 -11.50 14.65
C GLU A 21 18.07 -10.56 14.93
N GLY A 22 18.27 -9.27 14.68
CA GLY A 22 17.26 -8.22 14.83
C GLY A 22 16.57 -7.85 13.52
N ARG A 23 15.88 -8.80 12.89
CA ARG A 23 14.74 -8.58 11.97
C ARG A 23 14.40 -9.93 11.33
N VAL A 24 13.64 -10.75 12.05
CA VAL A 24 12.65 -11.55 11.34
C VAL A 24 11.70 -10.52 10.72
N ILE A 25 12.02 -10.18 9.47
CA ILE A 25 11.31 -9.21 8.65
C ILE A 25 9.83 -9.53 8.82
N SER A 26 9.03 -8.52 9.15
CA SER A 26 7.59 -8.59 9.06
C SER A 26 7.23 -8.68 7.57
N LYS A 27 7.51 -9.84 6.95
CA LYS A 27 7.58 -10.09 5.49
C LYS A 27 6.25 -9.83 4.77
N GLY A 28 5.17 -9.54 5.47
CA GLY A 28 3.88 -9.21 4.88
C GLY A 28 3.73 -7.72 4.54
N LYS A 29 2.46 -7.30 4.43
CA LYS A 29 1.99 -5.94 4.14
C LYS A 29 2.80 -4.80 4.79
N SER A 30 3.27 -4.98 6.02
CA SER A 30 4.04 -3.96 6.75
C SER A 30 5.37 -3.57 6.08
N ALA A 31 6.01 -4.48 5.33
CA ALA A 31 7.24 -4.15 4.60
C ALA A 31 6.94 -3.20 3.44
N ILE A 32 5.82 -3.42 2.74
CA ILE A 32 5.35 -2.56 1.66
C ILE A 32 4.83 -1.22 2.21
N ASP A 33 4.15 -1.22 3.36
CA ASP A 33 3.74 0.01 4.04
C ASP A 33 4.97 0.90 4.34
N ILE A 34 6.08 0.31 4.81
CA ILE A 34 7.34 1.05 5.06
C ILE A 34 7.91 1.65 3.77
N LEU A 35 7.84 0.92 2.64
CA LEU A 35 8.30 1.43 1.35
C LEU A 35 7.52 2.65 0.86
N HIS A 36 6.24 2.75 1.25
CA HIS A 36 5.35 3.84 0.87
C HIS A 36 5.48 5.08 1.78
N ASN A 37 6.28 5.04 2.84
CA ASN A 37 6.49 6.19 3.69
C ASN A 37 7.15 7.34 2.90
N ASN A 38 6.42 8.44 2.73
CA ASN A 38 6.84 9.65 2.02
C ASN A 38 7.23 9.44 0.55
N ILE A 39 6.66 8.41 -0.11
CA ILE A 39 6.86 8.25 -1.54
C ILE A 39 6.03 9.29 -2.32
N VAL A 40 6.62 9.79 -3.41
CA VAL A 40 5.91 10.62 -4.39
C VAL A 40 5.47 9.74 -5.56
N LYS A 41 4.34 10.11 -6.19
CA LYS A 41 3.68 9.35 -7.26
C LYS A 41 4.66 8.85 -8.34
N GLU A 42 5.58 9.69 -8.80
CA GLU A 42 6.52 9.38 -9.89
C GLU A 42 7.51 8.26 -9.52
N LYS A 43 7.70 8.00 -8.22
CA LYS A 43 8.60 6.96 -7.71
C LYS A 43 7.88 5.65 -7.42
N GLU A 44 6.55 5.57 -7.55
CA GLU A 44 5.78 4.36 -7.23
C GLU A 44 6.28 3.14 -8.00
N LYS A 45 6.45 3.28 -9.31
CA LYS A 45 6.95 2.18 -10.16
C LYS A 45 8.31 1.63 -9.69
N ALA A 46 9.16 2.47 -9.11
CA ALA A 46 10.47 2.05 -8.62
C ALA A 46 10.37 1.13 -7.38
N LEU A 47 9.22 1.10 -6.69
CA LEU A 47 8.99 0.16 -5.60
C LEU A 47 8.91 -1.28 -6.08
N ASN A 48 8.54 -1.56 -7.33
CA ASN A 48 8.49 -2.93 -7.85
C ASN A 48 9.85 -3.63 -7.74
N LEU A 49 10.96 -2.91 -7.98
CA LEU A 49 12.31 -3.47 -7.79
C LEU A 49 12.58 -3.79 -6.32
N LYS A 50 12.21 -2.88 -5.41
CA LYS A 50 12.37 -3.10 -3.97
C LYS A 50 11.49 -4.26 -3.45
N ILE A 51 10.29 -4.40 -4.01
CA ILE A 51 9.37 -5.51 -3.69
C ILE A 51 9.96 -6.83 -4.19
N SER A 52 10.50 -6.85 -5.43
CA SER A 52 11.24 -7.99 -5.98
C SER A 52 12.39 -8.41 -5.05
N ASP A 53 13.17 -7.45 -4.55
CA ASP A 53 14.25 -7.71 -3.59
C ASP A 53 13.73 -8.28 -2.25
N ILE A 54 12.68 -7.68 -1.68
CA ILE A 54 12.11 -8.08 -0.37
C ILE A 54 11.52 -9.50 -0.41
N TYR A 55 10.80 -9.81 -1.48
CA TYR A 55 10.08 -11.07 -1.63
C TYR A 55 10.88 -12.14 -2.36
N SER A 56 12.03 -11.78 -2.96
CA SER A 56 12.86 -12.67 -3.79
C SER A 56 12.07 -13.28 -4.95
N VAL A 57 11.27 -12.44 -5.61
CA VAL A 57 10.43 -12.79 -6.77
C VAL A 57 10.88 -12.01 -7.99
N ASP A 58 10.46 -12.41 -9.18
CA ASP A 58 10.74 -11.65 -10.39
C ASP A 58 9.97 -10.30 -10.42
N TYR A 59 10.32 -9.44 -11.37
CA TYR A 59 9.70 -8.12 -11.47
C TYR A 59 8.20 -8.18 -11.81
N GLU A 60 7.75 -9.19 -12.56
CA GLU A 60 6.36 -9.35 -12.95
C GLU A 60 5.52 -9.72 -11.72
N GLU A 61 5.95 -10.72 -10.96
CA GLU A 61 5.33 -11.11 -9.69
C GLU A 61 5.40 -9.96 -8.65
N ALA A 62 6.51 -9.24 -8.57
CA ALA A 62 6.62 -8.06 -7.69
C ALA A 62 5.62 -6.96 -8.08
N SER A 63 5.41 -6.74 -9.36
CA SER A 63 4.43 -5.77 -9.84
C SER A 63 3.00 -6.19 -9.48
N GLU A 64 2.69 -7.49 -9.55
CA GLU A 64 1.41 -8.03 -9.13
C GLU A 64 1.17 -7.92 -7.62
N ILE A 65 2.20 -8.17 -6.81
CA ILE A 65 2.16 -7.92 -5.36
C ILE A 65 1.86 -6.44 -5.09
N HIS A 66 2.49 -5.53 -5.85
CA HIS A 66 2.28 -4.10 -5.68
C HIS A 66 0.87 -3.65 -6.08
N ILE A 67 0.34 -4.18 -7.19
CA ILE A 67 -1.04 -3.94 -7.64
C ILE A 67 -2.02 -4.40 -6.55
N ASN A 68 -1.83 -5.60 -6.01
CA ASN A 68 -2.69 -6.14 -4.95
C ASN A 68 -2.61 -5.32 -3.66
N TYR A 69 -1.45 -4.77 -3.32
CA TYR A 69 -1.29 -3.85 -2.20
C TYR A 69 -2.18 -2.60 -2.36
N HIS A 70 -2.14 -1.93 -3.53
CA HIS A 70 -3.01 -0.77 -3.77
C HIS A 70 -4.48 -1.14 -3.91
N LEU A 71 -4.79 -2.31 -4.48
CA LEU A 71 -6.17 -2.79 -4.59
C LEU A 71 -6.84 -2.87 -3.20
N LEU A 72 -6.15 -3.46 -2.23
CA LEU A 72 -6.63 -3.55 -0.85
C LEU A 72 -6.80 -2.17 -0.20
N ARG A 73 -5.87 -1.24 -0.47
CA ARG A 73 -5.94 0.13 0.05
C ARG A 73 -7.11 0.91 -0.54
N ILE A 74 -7.31 0.82 -1.86
CA ILE A 74 -8.43 1.44 -2.56
C ILE A 74 -9.77 0.92 -2.01
N TYR A 75 -9.92 -0.39 -1.81
CA TYR A 75 -11.12 -0.93 -1.16
C TYR A 75 -11.33 -0.36 0.25
N GLY A 76 -10.26 -0.26 1.05
CA GLY A 76 -10.34 0.38 2.36
C GLY A 76 -10.74 1.86 2.31
N LEU A 77 -10.33 2.60 1.26
CA LEU A 77 -10.74 3.99 1.04
C LEU A 77 -12.20 4.08 0.58
N ILE A 78 -12.66 3.17 -0.27
CA ILE A 78 -14.07 3.06 -0.69
C ILE A 78 -14.97 2.83 0.52
N GLU A 79 -14.59 1.93 1.42
CA GLU A 79 -15.35 1.62 2.64
C GLU A 79 -15.45 2.81 3.60
N LYS A 80 -14.38 3.61 3.70
CA LYS A 80 -14.35 4.83 4.53
C LYS A 80 -15.09 6.02 3.91
N SER A 81 -15.39 5.97 2.62
CA SER A 81 -16.09 7.06 1.92
C SER A 81 -17.59 6.89 2.02
N ASP A 82 -18.30 7.84 2.62
CA ASP A 82 -19.77 7.84 2.69
C ASP A 82 -20.44 7.80 1.31
N THR A 83 -19.80 8.40 0.30
CA THR A 83 -20.34 8.46 -1.06
C THR A 83 -20.17 7.14 -1.80
N LEU A 84 -18.98 6.53 -1.70
CA LEU A 84 -18.63 5.33 -2.46
C LEU A 84 -19.10 4.05 -1.78
N SER A 85 -19.06 3.98 -0.44
CA SER A 85 -19.52 2.81 0.33
C SER A 85 -20.96 2.40 -0.03
N ARG A 86 -21.88 3.38 -0.17
CA ARG A 86 -23.27 3.15 -0.58
C ARG A 86 -23.43 2.57 -1.98
N MET A 87 -22.39 2.67 -2.80
CA MET A 87 -22.37 2.19 -4.19
C MET A 87 -21.32 1.08 -4.38
N LYS A 88 -20.76 0.51 -3.29
CA LYS A 88 -19.71 -0.52 -3.34
C LYS A 88 -20.08 -1.68 -4.27
N ALA A 89 -21.31 -2.22 -4.16
CA ALA A 89 -21.77 -3.29 -5.04
C ALA A 89 -21.79 -2.88 -6.52
N PHE A 90 -22.15 -1.63 -6.85
CA PHE A 90 -22.06 -1.16 -8.24
C PHE A 90 -20.60 -1.08 -8.70
N ILE A 91 -19.73 -0.53 -7.85
CA ILE A 91 -18.29 -0.40 -8.13
C ILE A 91 -17.68 -1.77 -8.41
N GLU A 92 -17.90 -2.75 -7.53
CA GLU A 92 -17.35 -4.11 -7.64
C GLU A 92 -17.84 -4.86 -8.88
N ASN A 93 -19.08 -4.63 -9.31
CA ASN A 93 -19.67 -5.35 -10.45
C ASN A 93 -19.46 -4.66 -11.81
N ASN A 94 -19.10 -3.37 -11.83
CA ASN A 94 -19.11 -2.58 -13.08
C ASN A 94 -17.79 -1.85 -13.37
N LEU A 95 -16.89 -1.71 -12.39
CA LEU A 95 -15.64 -0.96 -12.56
C LEU A 95 -14.42 -1.87 -12.38
N ASP A 96 -13.42 -1.68 -13.24
CA ASP A 96 -12.15 -2.38 -13.15
C ASP A 96 -11.21 -1.69 -12.13
N ILE A 97 -11.42 -2.01 -10.85
CA ILE A 97 -10.61 -1.46 -9.76
C ILE A 97 -9.17 -1.98 -9.81
N ARG A 98 -8.95 -3.17 -10.38
CA ARG A 98 -7.59 -3.72 -10.54
C ARG A 98 -6.79 -2.89 -11.55
N SER A 99 -7.41 -2.47 -12.65
CA SER A 99 -6.78 -1.54 -13.61
C SER A 99 -6.45 -0.20 -12.96
N LEU A 100 -7.33 0.36 -12.14
CA LEU A 100 -7.04 1.58 -11.38
C LEU A 100 -5.88 1.38 -10.38
N ALA A 101 -5.84 0.25 -9.67
CA ALA A 101 -4.74 -0.10 -8.78
C ALA A 101 -3.41 -0.24 -9.53
N ALA A 102 -3.42 -0.79 -10.75
CA ALA A 102 -2.24 -0.84 -11.59
C ALA A 102 -1.75 0.55 -11.99
N GLN A 103 -2.65 1.46 -12.37
CA GLN A 103 -2.26 2.85 -12.66
C GLN A 103 -1.62 3.53 -11.45
N VAL A 104 -2.04 3.21 -10.21
CA VAL A 104 -1.39 3.68 -8.99
C VAL A 104 0.00 3.04 -8.82
N ALA A 105 0.10 1.72 -8.88
CA ALA A 105 1.36 0.98 -8.71
C ALA A 105 2.45 1.39 -9.71
N PHE A 106 2.06 1.83 -10.91
CA PHE A 106 2.96 2.33 -11.93
C PHE A 106 3.20 3.86 -11.89
N GLY A 107 2.67 4.56 -10.88
CA GLY A 107 2.87 5.99 -10.68
C GLY A 107 2.16 6.88 -11.71
N GLN A 108 1.14 6.36 -12.39
CA GLN A 108 0.37 7.10 -13.39
C GLN A 108 -0.64 8.03 -12.70
N ILE A 109 -1.30 7.53 -11.65
CA ILE A 109 -2.24 8.29 -10.81
C ILE A 109 -1.94 8.08 -9.32
N THR A 110 -2.47 8.94 -8.45
CA THR A 110 -2.40 8.72 -6.99
C THR A 110 -3.65 7.97 -6.50
N GLU A 111 -3.59 7.38 -5.30
CA GLU A 111 -4.78 6.82 -4.65
C GLU A 111 -5.89 7.87 -4.53
N ASN A 112 -5.57 9.13 -4.21
CA ASN A 112 -6.56 10.21 -4.15
C ASN A 112 -7.20 10.49 -5.52
N THR A 113 -6.39 10.54 -6.58
CA THR A 113 -6.90 10.70 -7.96
C THR A 113 -7.82 9.54 -8.36
N CYS A 114 -7.47 8.31 -7.96
CA CYS A 114 -8.35 7.15 -8.14
C CYS A 114 -9.71 7.37 -7.44
N MET A 115 -9.70 7.86 -6.19
CA MET A 115 -10.93 8.15 -5.46
C MET A 115 -11.77 9.25 -6.13
N ASP A 116 -11.14 10.30 -6.66
CA ASP A 116 -11.81 11.38 -7.38
C ASP A 116 -12.49 10.87 -8.66
N ILE A 117 -11.81 10.00 -9.41
CA ILE A 117 -12.36 9.34 -10.60
C ILE A 117 -13.62 8.53 -10.21
N LEU A 118 -13.53 7.69 -9.18
CA LEU A 118 -14.66 6.89 -8.71
C LEU A 118 -15.84 7.78 -8.30
N ILE A 119 -15.59 8.85 -7.55
CA ILE A 119 -16.63 9.80 -7.14
C ILE A 119 -17.27 10.47 -8.36
N GLY A 120 -16.48 10.85 -9.36
CA GLY A 120 -16.96 11.43 -10.60
C GLY A 120 -17.90 10.48 -11.36
N ILE A 121 -17.50 9.22 -11.53
CA ILE A 121 -18.32 8.18 -12.17
C ILE A 121 -19.64 8.00 -11.39
N MET A 122 -19.57 7.94 -10.05
CA MET A 122 -20.77 7.75 -9.23
C MET A 122 -21.74 8.93 -9.31
N LYS A 123 -21.24 10.18 -9.39
CA LYS A 123 -22.09 11.36 -9.58
C LYS A 123 -22.84 11.30 -10.91
N ASN A 124 -22.12 11.02 -12.01
CA ASN A 124 -22.72 10.90 -13.33
C ASN A 124 -23.77 9.78 -13.39
N GLN A 125 -23.52 8.65 -12.72
CA GLN A 125 -24.48 7.54 -12.67
C GLN A 125 -25.77 7.90 -11.93
N ARG A 126 -25.69 8.72 -10.87
CA ARG A 126 -26.88 9.22 -10.17
C ARG A 126 -27.67 10.19 -11.02
N GLU A 127 -27.00 11.10 -11.72
CA GLU A 127 -27.66 12.08 -12.61
C GLU A 127 -28.38 11.40 -13.78
N SER A 128 -27.77 10.38 -14.37
CA SER A 128 -28.41 9.56 -15.43
C SER A 128 -29.73 8.95 -14.94
N LYS A 129 -29.72 8.28 -13.78
CA LYS A 129 -30.94 7.71 -13.16
C LYS A 129 -32.00 8.75 -12.81
N VAL A 130 -31.62 10.01 -12.54
CA VAL A 130 -32.57 11.09 -12.30
C VAL A 130 -33.24 11.48 -13.62
N LYS A 131 -32.47 11.68 -14.69
CA LYS A 131 -33.00 12.04 -16.02
C LYS A 131 -33.96 10.99 -16.57
N ASP A 132 -33.61 9.70 -16.47
CA ASP A 132 -34.49 8.61 -16.93
C ASP A 132 -35.86 8.62 -16.23
N ARG A 133 -35.91 8.97 -14.94
CA ARG A 133 -37.17 9.06 -14.20
C ARG A 133 -38.07 10.19 -14.68
N TYR A 134 -37.52 11.29 -15.21
CA TYR A 134 -38.31 12.43 -15.68
C TYR A 134 -38.86 12.23 -17.10
N ILE A 135 -38.21 11.40 -17.93
CA ILE A 135 -38.70 11.08 -19.27
C ILE A 135 -40.03 10.29 -19.20
N ASN A 136 -40.21 9.46 -18.17
CA ASN A 136 -41.40 8.62 -18.01
C ASN A 136 -42.66 9.36 -17.52
N PHE A 137 -42.62 10.67 -17.27
CA PHE A 137 -43.80 11.44 -16.85
C PHE A 137 -44.50 12.20 -18.00
N TYR A 138 -43.86 12.28 -19.17
CA TYR A 138 -44.39 13.03 -20.33
C TYR A 138 -44.53 12.18 -21.60
N GLY A 139 -44.39 10.86 -21.49
CA GLY A 139 -44.55 9.89 -22.58
C GLY A 139 -45.92 9.25 -22.61
#